data_AF-A0A972VK35-F1
#
_entry.id   AF-A0A972VK35-F1
#
_cell.length_a   1.000
_cell.length_b   1.000
_cell.length_c   1.000
_cell.angle_alpha   90.00
_cell.angle_beta   90.00
_cell.angle_gamma   90.00
#
_symmetry.space_group_name_H-M   'P 1'
#
loop_
_entity.id
_entity.type
_entity.pdbx_description
1 polymer ?
#
loop_
_entity_poly.entity_id
_entity_poly.type
_entity_poly.pdbx_seq_one_letter_code
_entity_poly.pdbx_strand_id
1 'polypeptide(L)'
;MLFAGFSCVQAAVNLAVVAKPSTSYVSGDCSVAALNDGGDHRNSRDRRAGSYGNWNHTGTQWVQYDWTQPISTDKMDLYWWDDRQGVRLPSAARLLYWDGSAFAPVKTQETLAVTGDQYNSLSFEEVTTSKLRLEIDSDGTYSTGILEWRVYDSGKSPAFPPDVAAGEDRTVVLGGKTYLRGKVKTLDAQGGDSTPMQWSKASGPGWVTLDDAAAAVTTATFSAVGEYVLQLVAGKDGLTDTAYVTVQVVDTPPTEQLTLIDTKAYQLNSPLWDKRARAIIVNWIPHCITKINDPNLREGGINNFIDAAHKLQGKPAGRHRGYVFSNAWIYNTIESICIALMVDPKGDSEVIKAQQFMKDTLEDWIPKILAAQEPDGYLQTVYTLGDREHWSPKHRSDHEGYVAGYYLEAAVSHYMLTEGKDLRLYNSAKKLADCWENQIGPPPKQEWYDGHQAMEMALVRFGRFVNKIEGRKQGEKYIQLGKFLLDCRKDGHSYDQSHVPVIQQYEALGHAVRASYNYAAMSDVAMETHDHDYQSAVMSLYDSIINRKYYVTGGIG
;
A
#
# COMPACT_ATOMS: atom_id res chain seq x y z
N MET A 1 -48.85 -39.24 -19.96
CA MET A 1 -47.51 -38.69 -20.24
C MET A 1 -47.66 -37.25 -20.70
N LEU A 2 -47.37 -36.28 -19.83
CA LEU A 2 -47.23 -34.87 -20.19
C LEU A 2 -45.83 -34.47 -19.71
N PHE A 3 -44.91 -34.27 -20.66
CA PHE A 3 -43.62 -33.65 -20.38
C PHE A 3 -43.83 -32.13 -20.34
N ALA A 4 -43.67 -31.54 -19.15
CA ALA A 4 -43.50 -30.11 -19.00
C ALA A 4 -42.06 -29.75 -19.41
N GLY A 5 -41.92 -28.94 -20.45
CA GLY A 5 -40.64 -28.37 -20.84
C GLY A 5 -40.19 -27.36 -19.80
N PHE A 6 -39.10 -27.64 -19.11
CA PHE A 6 -38.36 -26.62 -18.38
C PHE A 6 -37.65 -25.72 -19.39
N SER A 7 -38.13 -24.50 -19.56
CA SER A 7 -37.39 -23.44 -20.23
C SER A 7 -36.22 -23.04 -19.32
N CYS A 8 -34.99 -23.34 -19.74
CA CYS A 8 -33.79 -22.81 -19.10
C CYS A 8 -33.78 -21.30 -19.33
N VAL A 9 -33.93 -20.50 -18.27
CA VAL A 9 -33.77 -19.04 -18.35
C VAL A 9 -32.28 -18.77 -18.52
N GLN A 10 -31.86 -18.40 -19.73
CA GLN A 10 -30.49 -17.98 -20.00
C GLN A 10 -30.21 -16.73 -19.15
N ALA A 11 -29.14 -16.76 -18.35
CA ALA A 11 -28.80 -15.61 -17.51
C ALA A 11 -28.50 -14.39 -18.38
N ALA A 12 -28.92 -13.21 -17.94
CA ALA A 12 -28.73 -11.96 -18.68
C ALA A 12 -27.22 -11.67 -18.89
N VAL A 13 -26.85 -11.30 -20.12
CA VAL A 13 -25.47 -11.01 -20.50
C VAL A 13 -25.10 -9.59 -20.08
N ASN A 14 -24.05 -9.43 -19.25
CA ASN A 14 -23.56 -8.12 -18.81
C ASN A 14 -22.51 -7.58 -19.81
N LEU A 15 -22.91 -6.61 -20.62
CA LEU A 15 -22.08 -5.94 -21.62
C LEU A 15 -21.02 -5.01 -21.02
N ALA A 16 -21.18 -4.58 -19.77
CA ALA A 16 -20.18 -3.72 -19.12
C ALA A 16 -18.81 -4.41 -19.01
N VAL A 17 -18.77 -5.75 -19.00
CA VAL A 17 -17.57 -6.57 -18.84
C VAL A 17 -16.49 -6.30 -19.91
N VAL A 18 -16.92 -5.95 -21.13
CA VAL A 18 -16.04 -5.65 -22.28
C VAL A 18 -16.05 -4.16 -22.65
N ALA A 19 -16.60 -3.32 -21.77
CA ALA A 19 -16.59 -1.88 -21.94
C ALA A 19 -15.29 -1.28 -21.40
N LYS A 20 -14.80 -0.22 -22.04
CA LYS A 20 -13.73 0.61 -21.49
C LYS A 20 -14.32 1.69 -20.60
N PRO A 21 -14.02 1.72 -19.29
CA PRO A 21 -14.55 2.74 -18.41
C PRO A 21 -13.72 4.04 -18.45
N SER A 22 -14.39 5.18 -18.26
CA SER A 22 -13.76 6.49 -18.09
C SER A 22 -14.61 7.36 -17.15
N THR A 23 -14.03 8.46 -16.65
CA THR A 23 -14.70 9.33 -15.67
C THR A 23 -14.22 10.78 -15.75
N SER A 24 -15.00 11.71 -15.21
CA SER A 24 -14.58 13.08 -14.96
C SER A 24 -13.47 13.16 -13.91
N TYR A 25 -13.51 12.31 -12.88
CA TYR A 25 -12.56 12.31 -11.76
C TYR A 25 -12.64 11.00 -10.96
N VAL A 26 -11.50 10.49 -10.51
CA VAL A 26 -11.41 9.37 -9.57
C VAL A 26 -10.41 9.69 -8.47
N SER A 27 -10.74 9.37 -7.21
CA SER A 27 -9.85 9.58 -6.07
C SER A 27 -8.67 8.58 -6.11
N GLY A 28 -7.52 8.98 -5.56
CA GLY A 28 -6.29 8.17 -5.63
C GLY A 28 -6.34 6.82 -4.90
N ASP A 29 -7.31 6.64 -3.99
CA ASP A 29 -7.58 5.38 -3.30
C ASP A 29 -8.65 4.52 -3.98
N CYS A 30 -9.22 4.98 -5.09
CA CYS A 30 -10.25 4.31 -5.87
C CYS A 30 -9.76 3.98 -7.28
N SER A 31 -10.54 3.18 -8.01
CA SER A 31 -10.23 2.83 -9.40
C SER A 31 -11.47 2.92 -10.28
N VAL A 32 -11.30 3.48 -11.48
CA VAL A 32 -12.34 3.49 -12.51
C VAL A 32 -12.66 2.08 -13.02
N ALA A 33 -11.71 1.14 -12.89
CA ALA A 33 -11.91 -0.26 -13.28
C ALA A 33 -12.88 -1.00 -12.36
N ALA A 34 -13.14 -0.50 -11.15
CA ALA A 34 -14.10 -1.09 -10.23
C ALA A 34 -15.55 -1.01 -10.76
N LEU A 35 -15.83 -0.14 -11.72
CA LEU A 35 -17.18 -0.03 -12.29
C LEU A 35 -17.65 -1.35 -12.94
N ASN A 36 -16.74 -2.11 -13.55
CA ASN A 36 -17.04 -3.33 -14.32
C ASN A 36 -16.06 -4.47 -14.02
N ASP A 37 -15.58 -4.60 -12.78
CA ASP A 37 -14.70 -5.69 -12.41
C ASP A 37 -15.43 -7.00 -12.11
N GLY A 38 -16.77 -6.97 -12.00
CA GLY A 38 -17.59 -8.12 -11.72
C GLY A 38 -17.64 -8.46 -10.23
N GLY A 39 -17.33 -7.50 -9.36
CA GLY A 39 -17.34 -7.64 -7.92
C GLY A 39 -18.69 -8.09 -7.38
N ASP A 40 -18.66 -9.00 -6.41
CA ASP A 40 -19.81 -9.34 -5.59
C ASP A 40 -19.74 -8.61 -4.25
N HIS A 41 -20.77 -7.82 -3.95
CA HIS A 41 -20.78 -6.88 -2.84
C HIS A 41 -21.86 -7.25 -1.82
N ARG A 42 -21.45 -7.40 -0.56
CA ARG A 42 -22.37 -7.76 0.54
C ARG A 42 -23.21 -6.58 1.02
N ASN A 43 -22.69 -5.36 0.87
CA ASN A 43 -23.29 -4.10 1.31
C ASN A 43 -22.54 -2.92 0.68
N SER A 44 -23.07 -1.70 0.80
CA SER A 44 -22.49 -0.47 0.23
C SER A 44 -21.17 -0.03 0.86
N ARG A 45 -20.69 -0.69 1.92
CA ARG A 45 -19.35 -0.43 2.50
C ARG A 45 -18.30 -1.43 2.01
N ASP A 46 -18.69 -2.43 1.23
CA ASP A 46 -17.85 -3.57 0.87
C ASP A 46 -16.91 -3.25 -0.30
N ARG A 47 -15.73 -2.71 0.02
CA ARG A 47 -14.67 -2.38 -0.94
C ARG A 47 -13.72 -3.54 -1.27
N ARG A 48 -14.05 -4.79 -0.94
CA ARG A 48 -13.11 -5.92 -1.12
C ARG A 48 -12.72 -6.17 -2.58
N ALA A 49 -13.65 -5.93 -3.52
CA ALA A 49 -13.36 -5.99 -4.95
C ALA A 49 -12.75 -4.68 -5.49
N GLY A 50 -12.88 -3.57 -4.74
CA GLY A 50 -12.53 -2.23 -5.18
C GLY A 50 -13.72 -1.29 -5.01
N SER A 51 -13.52 -0.04 -5.41
CA SER A 51 -14.59 0.97 -5.54
C SER A 51 -14.17 2.08 -6.49
N TYR A 52 -15.14 2.65 -7.20
CA TYR A 52 -15.01 3.97 -7.80
C TYR A 52 -15.53 5.02 -6.82
N GLY A 53 -14.81 6.14 -6.69
CA GLY A 53 -15.25 7.29 -5.92
C GLY A 53 -14.53 8.55 -6.37
N ASN A 54 -15.15 9.70 -6.10
CA ASN A 54 -14.69 11.01 -6.58
C ASN A 54 -14.26 11.96 -5.45
N TRP A 55 -13.84 11.44 -4.30
CA TRP A 55 -13.35 12.28 -3.20
C TRP A 55 -12.10 13.08 -3.60
N ASN A 56 -11.99 14.38 -3.33
CA ASN A 56 -12.83 15.21 -2.46
C ASN A 56 -13.81 16.14 -3.21
N HIS A 57 -14.23 15.78 -4.42
CA HIS A 57 -15.10 16.61 -5.26
C HIS A 57 -16.58 16.42 -4.93
N THR A 58 -17.34 17.51 -5.02
CA THR A 58 -18.81 17.53 -4.97
C THR A 58 -19.39 18.11 -6.26
N GLY A 59 -20.71 18.21 -6.35
CA GLY A 59 -21.45 18.57 -7.57
C GLY A 59 -21.72 17.37 -8.47
N THR A 60 -21.96 17.63 -9.76
CA THR A 60 -22.17 16.60 -10.78
C THR A 60 -20.84 16.03 -11.24
N GLN A 61 -20.68 14.71 -11.14
CA GLN A 61 -19.59 13.96 -11.74
C GLN A 61 -20.14 12.95 -12.74
N TRP A 62 -19.31 12.45 -13.65
CA TRP A 62 -19.74 11.43 -14.60
C TRP A 62 -18.79 10.25 -14.67
N VAL A 63 -19.37 9.07 -14.89
CA VAL A 63 -18.67 7.86 -15.35
C VAL A 63 -19.25 7.43 -16.69
N GLN A 64 -18.45 6.74 -17.49
CA GLN A 64 -18.82 6.38 -18.85
C GLN A 64 -18.25 5.03 -19.23
N TYR A 65 -19.01 4.30 -20.03
CA TYR A 65 -18.57 3.13 -20.77
C TYR A 65 -18.49 3.44 -22.25
N ASP A 66 -17.40 2.97 -22.86
CA ASP A 66 -17.17 2.98 -24.30
C ASP A 66 -17.03 1.53 -24.80
N TRP A 67 -17.79 1.16 -25.81
CA TRP A 67 -17.65 -0.12 -26.51
C TRP A 67 -16.96 0.08 -27.85
N THR A 68 -16.21 -0.93 -28.30
CA THR A 68 -15.55 -0.93 -29.63
C THR A 68 -16.53 -0.97 -30.79
N GLN A 69 -17.76 -1.41 -30.53
CA GLN A 69 -18.88 -1.45 -31.47
C GLN A 69 -20.20 -1.18 -30.72
N PRO A 70 -21.26 -0.69 -31.40
CA PRO A 70 -22.54 -0.41 -30.74
C PRO A 70 -23.16 -1.65 -30.08
N ILE A 71 -23.67 -1.47 -28.87
CA ILE A 71 -24.49 -2.44 -28.14
C ILE A 71 -25.98 -2.10 -28.28
N SER A 72 -26.85 -3.08 -28.01
CA SER A 72 -28.28 -2.88 -27.81
C SER A 72 -28.66 -3.23 -26.37
N THR A 73 -29.25 -2.27 -25.66
CA THR A 73 -29.56 -2.41 -24.23
C THR A 73 -30.81 -1.62 -23.86
N ASP A 74 -31.57 -2.15 -22.91
CA ASP A 74 -32.78 -1.57 -22.35
C ASP A 74 -32.80 -1.64 -20.80
N LYS A 75 -31.73 -2.13 -20.19
CA LYS A 75 -31.64 -2.36 -18.74
C LYS A 75 -30.23 -2.23 -18.20
N MET A 76 -30.10 -1.64 -17.02
CA MET A 76 -28.86 -1.63 -16.23
C MET A 76 -29.12 -1.91 -14.74
N ASP A 77 -28.07 -2.31 -14.02
CA ASP A 77 -28.04 -2.36 -12.55
C ASP A 77 -26.85 -1.57 -12.01
N LEU A 78 -27.03 -0.91 -10.86
CA LEU A 78 -26.00 -0.09 -10.24
C LEU A 78 -25.94 -0.31 -8.72
N TYR A 79 -24.74 -0.54 -8.19
CA TYR A 79 -24.51 -0.69 -6.76
C TYR A 79 -23.71 0.50 -6.24
N TRP A 80 -24.29 1.27 -5.31
CA TRP A 80 -23.65 2.47 -4.77
C TRP A 80 -22.64 2.17 -3.67
N TRP A 81 -21.54 2.91 -3.64
CA TRP A 81 -20.57 2.90 -2.54
C TRP A 81 -20.90 4.02 -1.54
N ASP A 82 -20.93 3.69 -0.24
CA ASP A 82 -21.11 4.62 0.87
C ASP A 82 -20.13 4.21 1.98
N ASP A 83 -19.10 5.02 2.25
CA ASP A 83 -18.11 4.75 3.31
C ASP A 83 -18.53 5.30 4.69
N ARG A 84 -19.70 5.98 4.73
CA ARG A 84 -20.28 6.74 5.84
C ARG A 84 -19.38 7.86 6.36
N GLN A 85 -18.48 8.33 5.52
CA GLN A 85 -17.50 9.38 5.78
C GLN A 85 -17.45 10.33 4.59
N GLY A 86 -16.37 10.33 3.80
CA GLY A 86 -16.15 11.26 2.70
C GLY A 86 -16.98 10.96 1.46
N VAL A 87 -17.50 9.73 1.32
CA VAL A 87 -18.27 9.25 0.17
C VAL A 87 -19.62 8.71 0.64
N ARG A 88 -20.72 9.29 0.16
CA ARG A 88 -22.09 8.94 0.52
C ARG A 88 -22.93 8.64 -0.72
N LEU A 89 -24.13 8.10 -0.50
CA LEU A 89 -25.12 7.90 -1.55
C LEU A 89 -25.43 9.24 -2.27
N PRO A 90 -25.57 9.23 -3.61
CA PRO A 90 -25.85 10.44 -4.37
C PRO A 90 -27.26 10.98 -4.10
N SER A 91 -27.47 12.25 -4.39
CA SER A 91 -28.80 12.88 -4.31
C SER A 91 -29.67 12.50 -5.51
N ALA A 92 -29.06 12.38 -6.69
CA ALA A 92 -29.69 11.93 -7.92
C ALA A 92 -28.65 11.35 -8.88
N ALA A 93 -29.11 10.54 -9.83
CA ALA A 93 -28.30 10.11 -10.95
C ALA A 93 -29.18 9.87 -12.19
N ARG A 94 -28.60 10.01 -13.39
CA ARG A 94 -29.30 9.75 -14.65
C ARG A 94 -28.39 9.09 -15.68
N LEU A 95 -28.99 8.24 -16.50
CA LEU A 95 -28.32 7.54 -17.60
C LEU A 95 -28.51 8.30 -18.92
N LEU A 96 -27.41 8.48 -19.64
CA LEU A 96 -27.36 9.05 -20.97
C LEU A 96 -26.75 8.04 -21.94
N TYR A 97 -27.20 8.07 -23.19
CA TYR A 97 -26.62 7.32 -24.29
C TYR A 97 -26.08 8.25 -25.35
N TRP A 98 -25.06 7.80 -26.09
CA TRP A 98 -24.54 8.54 -27.24
C TRP A 98 -25.41 8.27 -28.47
N ASP A 99 -26.01 9.32 -29.03
CA ASP A 99 -26.88 9.24 -30.21
C ASP A 99 -26.14 9.27 -31.56
N GLY A 100 -24.81 9.34 -31.51
CA GLY A 100 -23.94 9.54 -32.67
C GLY A 100 -23.29 10.93 -32.70
N SER A 101 -23.85 11.91 -31.97
CA SER A 101 -23.39 13.30 -31.97
C SER A 101 -23.28 13.94 -30.57
N ALA A 102 -24.17 13.56 -29.65
CA ALA A 102 -24.19 14.06 -28.29
C ALA A 102 -24.70 12.99 -27.31
N PHE A 103 -24.51 13.24 -26.02
CA PHE A 103 -25.18 12.46 -24.98
C PHE A 103 -26.62 12.95 -24.80
N ALA A 104 -27.57 12.04 -24.96
CA ALA A 104 -28.99 12.28 -24.73
C ALA A 104 -29.49 11.39 -23.57
N PRO A 105 -30.41 11.87 -22.71
CA PRO A 105 -31.01 11.04 -21.68
C PRO A 105 -31.74 9.83 -22.29
N VAL A 106 -31.62 8.66 -21.66
CA VAL A 106 -32.47 7.52 -22.02
C VAL A 106 -33.94 7.84 -21.71
N LYS A 107 -34.86 7.31 -22.50
CA LYS A 107 -36.29 7.46 -22.24
C LYS A 107 -36.73 6.37 -21.26
N THR A 108 -37.20 6.77 -20.08
CA THR A 108 -37.66 5.85 -19.04
C THR A 108 -38.83 6.48 -18.28
N GLN A 109 -39.68 5.61 -17.69
CA GLN A 109 -40.74 6.01 -16.76
C GLN A 109 -40.28 5.98 -15.30
N GLU A 110 -39.06 5.47 -15.05
CA GLU A 110 -38.50 5.27 -13.72
C GLU A 110 -37.44 6.33 -13.41
N THR A 111 -37.27 6.66 -12.13
CA THR A 111 -36.08 7.40 -11.67
C THR A 111 -35.06 6.39 -11.16
N LEU A 112 -33.79 6.56 -11.50
CA LEU A 112 -32.73 5.69 -10.99
C LEU A 112 -32.66 5.81 -9.46
N ALA A 113 -32.89 4.69 -8.78
CA ALA A 113 -32.83 4.65 -7.32
C ALA A 113 -31.40 4.81 -6.80
N VAL A 114 -31.28 5.48 -5.65
CA VAL A 114 -30.01 5.80 -4.97
C VAL A 114 -29.88 5.05 -3.64
N THR A 115 -30.55 3.90 -3.52
CA THR A 115 -30.62 3.14 -2.26
C THR A 115 -29.35 2.32 -2.08
N GLY A 116 -28.75 2.40 -0.88
CA GLY A 116 -27.60 1.57 -0.51
C GLY A 116 -27.94 0.12 -0.23
N ASP A 117 -26.91 -0.71 -0.10
CA ASP A 117 -26.96 -2.13 0.27
C ASP A 117 -27.72 -3.03 -0.72
N GLN A 118 -27.89 -2.59 -1.97
CA GLN A 118 -28.52 -3.36 -3.04
C GLN A 118 -28.12 -2.86 -4.45
N TYR A 119 -28.43 -3.68 -5.46
CA TYR A 119 -28.45 -3.23 -6.85
C TYR A 119 -29.71 -2.38 -7.11
N ASN A 120 -29.52 -1.25 -7.77
CA ASN A 120 -30.57 -0.35 -8.24
C ASN A 120 -30.73 -0.55 -9.74
N SER A 121 -31.82 -1.22 -10.14
CA SER A 121 -32.14 -1.47 -11.54
C SER A 121 -32.80 -0.26 -12.19
N LEU A 122 -32.50 -0.02 -13.46
CA LEU A 122 -33.24 0.92 -14.31
C LEU A 122 -33.59 0.26 -15.63
N SER A 123 -34.87 0.29 -16.00
CA SER A 123 -35.34 -0.11 -17.33
C SER A 123 -35.67 1.13 -18.17
N PHE A 124 -35.42 1.08 -19.48
CA PHE A 124 -35.60 2.20 -20.41
C PHE A 124 -35.97 1.71 -21.82
N GLU A 125 -36.44 2.60 -22.69
CA GLU A 125 -36.63 2.28 -24.10
C GLU A 125 -35.28 1.85 -24.70
N GLU A 126 -35.27 0.71 -25.42
CA GLU A 126 -34.05 0.15 -26.00
C GLU A 126 -33.28 1.19 -26.84
N VAL A 127 -31.98 1.30 -26.57
CA VAL A 127 -31.07 2.13 -27.35
C VAL A 127 -30.01 1.27 -28.02
N THR A 128 -29.59 1.67 -29.21
CA THR A 128 -28.37 1.16 -29.84
C THR A 128 -27.30 2.22 -29.77
N THR A 129 -26.20 1.98 -29.06
CA THR A 129 -25.18 2.99 -28.78
C THR A 129 -23.80 2.38 -28.56
N SER A 130 -22.75 3.15 -28.86
CA SER A 130 -21.37 2.78 -28.53
C SER A 130 -20.89 3.38 -27.20
N LYS A 131 -21.68 4.23 -26.54
CA LYS A 131 -21.31 4.84 -25.25
C LYS A 131 -22.52 5.03 -24.34
N LEU A 132 -22.34 4.74 -23.07
CA LEU A 132 -23.27 5.10 -22.00
C LEU A 132 -22.55 5.97 -20.99
N ARG A 133 -23.23 7.00 -20.49
CA ARG A 133 -22.72 7.88 -19.44
C ARG A 133 -23.71 7.95 -18.29
N LEU A 134 -23.22 7.76 -17.08
CA LEU A 134 -23.96 8.00 -15.86
C LEU A 134 -23.49 9.33 -15.28
N GLU A 135 -24.41 10.28 -15.15
CA GLU A 135 -24.20 11.52 -14.41
C GLU A 135 -24.73 11.36 -12.99
N ILE A 136 -23.94 11.76 -12.01
CA ILE A 136 -24.15 11.49 -10.59
C ILE A 136 -24.03 12.81 -9.84
N ASP A 137 -25.11 13.22 -9.20
CA ASP A 137 -25.17 14.43 -8.39
C ASP A 137 -24.91 14.09 -6.92
N SER A 138 -23.90 14.72 -6.32
CA SER A 138 -23.73 14.70 -4.86
C SER A 138 -24.89 15.40 -4.13
N ASP A 139 -24.94 15.28 -2.80
CA ASP A 139 -25.81 16.11 -1.96
C ASP A 139 -25.24 17.51 -1.68
N GLY A 140 -24.10 17.85 -2.27
CA GLY A 140 -23.35 19.10 -2.06
C GLY A 140 -22.42 19.09 -0.85
N THR A 141 -22.50 18.09 0.01
CA THR A 141 -21.67 17.94 1.22
C THR A 141 -20.63 16.83 1.06
N TYR A 142 -21.02 15.69 0.51
CA TYR A 142 -20.18 14.50 0.39
C TYR A 142 -19.94 14.11 -1.07
N SER A 143 -18.82 13.44 -1.32
CA SER A 143 -18.51 12.83 -2.61
C SER A 143 -19.39 11.60 -2.87
N THR A 144 -19.39 11.07 -4.09
CA THR A 144 -20.19 9.92 -4.52
C THR A 144 -19.31 8.77 -5.00
N GLY A 145 -19.85 7.55 -4.96
CA GLY A 145 -19.10 6.36 -5.35
C GLY A 145 -19.97 5.21 -5.83
N ILE A 146 -19.37 4.31 -6.60
CA ILE A 146 -20.01 3.13 -7.20
C ILE A 146 -19.15 1.92 -6.87
N LEU A 147 -19.81 0.83 -6.49
CA LEU A 147 -19.19 -0.48 -6.31
C LEU A 147 -19.20 -1.29 -7.62
N GLU A 148 -20.31 -1.28 -8.36
CA GLU A 148 -20.45 -2.01 -9.63
C GLU A 148 -21.55 -1.37 -10.50
N TRP A 149 -21.34 -1.30 -11.82
CA TRP A 149 -22.31 -0.83 -12.82
C TRP A 149 -22.41 -1.82 -13.98
N ARG A 150 -23.56 -2.50 -14.07
CA ARG A 150 -23.87 -3.54 -15.06
C ARG A 150 -24.80 -3.01 -16.14
N VAL A 151 -24.59 -3.42 -17.39
CA VAL A 151 -25.43 -3.06 -18.54
C VAL A 151 -25.81 -4.35 -19.25
N TYR A 152 -27.11 -4.61 -19.39
CA TYR A 152 -27.58 -5.89 -19.91
C TYR A 152 -27.89 -5.85 -21.40
N ASP A 153 -27.51 -6.90 -22.10
CA ASP A 153 -27.86 -7.08 -23.51
C ASP A 153 -29.36 -7.33 -23.68
N SER A 154 -29.99 -6.61 -24.62
CA SER A 154 -31.38 -6.88 -25.03
C SER A 154 -31.50 -8.10 -25.96
N GLY A 155 -30.38 -8.76 -26.27
CA GLY A 155 -30.28 -9.93 -27.15
C GLY A 155 -30.03 -9.58 -28.62
N LYS A 156 -29.71 -8.31 -28.90
CA LYS A 156 -29.44 -7.79 -30.26
C LYS A 156 -28.02 -7.25 -30.43
N SER A 157 -27.21 -7.31 -29.38
CA SER A 157 -25.81 -6.89 -29.46
C SER A 157 -24.99 -7.85 -30.33
N PRO A 158 -24.00 -7.34 -31.08
CA PRO A 158 -23.03 -8.19 -31.78
C PRO A 158 -22.15 -8.97 -30.78
N ALA A 159 -21.48 -10.02 -31.26
CA ALA A 159 -20.44 -10.70 -30.47
C ALA A 159 -19.23 -9.79 -30.27
N PHE A 160 -18.64 -9.80 -29.07
CA PHE A 160 -17.48 -8.98 -28.72
C PHE A 160 -16.22 -9.83 -28.56
N PRO A 161 -15.04 -9.30 -28.91
CA PRO A 161 -13.79 -9.92 -28.51
C PRO A 161 -13.69 -9.93 -26.96
N PRO A 162 -12.87 -10.83 -26.38
CA PRO A 162 -12.50 -10.71 -24.98
C PRO A 162 -11.91 -9.34 -24.65
N ASP A 163 -12.03 -8.88 -23.41
CA ASP A 163 -11.23 -7.76 -22.87
C ASP A 163 -9.96 -8.34 -22.24
N VAL A 164 -8.79 -7.96 -22.75
CA VAL A 164 -7.51 -8.51 -22.34
C VAL A 164 -6.67 -7.43 -21.67
N ALA A 165 -6.03 -7.78 -20.54
CA ALA A 165 -5.06 -6.93 -19.86
C ALA A 165 -3.78 -7.72 -19.55
N ALA A 166 -2.62 -7.15 -19.87
CA ALA A 166 -1.29 -7.74 -19.63
C ALA A 166 -0.63 -7.28 -18.30
N GLY A 167 -1.27 -6.36 -17.58
CA GLY A 167 -0.75 -5.73 -16.37
C GLY A 167 0.19 -4.56 -16.66
N GLU A 168 0.78 -4.01 -15.60
CA GLU A 168 1.51 -2.73 -15.65
C GLU A 168 2.90 -2.83 -16.27
N ASP A 169 3.39 -1.77 -16.91
CA ASP A 169 4.79 -1.70 -17.32
C ASP A 169 5.73 -1.81 -16.12
N ARG A 170 6.95 -2.30 -16.34
CA ARG A 170 7.87 -2.64 -15.25
C ARG A 170 9.33 -2.65 -15.65
N THR A 171 10.19 -2.63 -14.64
CA THR A 171 11.63 -2.80 -14.79
C THR A 171 12.07 -4.16 -14.23
N VAL A 172 12.98 -4.83 -14.91
CA VAL A 172 13.54 -6.12 -14.48
C VAL A 172 15.04 -6.05 -14.51
N VAL A 173 15.69 -6.49 -13.43
CA VAL A 173 17.14 -6.67 -13.42
C VAL A 173 17.49 -7.97 -14.14
N LEU A 174 18.46 -7.92 -15.04
CA LEU A 174 18.93 -9.07 -15.81
C LEU A 174 19.32 -10.21 -14.85
N GLY A 175 18.85 -11.43 -15.13
CA GLY A 175 19.04 -12.58 -14.24
C GLY A 175 17.95 -12.73 -13.17
N GLY A 176 17.06 -11.75 -13.00
CA GLY A 176 15.78 -11.91 -12.31
C GLY A 176 14.66 -12.32 -13.26
N LYS A 177 13.46 -12.54 -12.71
CA LYS A 177 12.23 -12.80 -13.48
C LYS A 177 11.19 -11.72 -13.23
N THR A 178 10.27 -11.58 -14.19
CA THR A 178 9.01 -10.87 -13.95
C THR A 178 7.85 -11.84 -13.87
N TYR A 179 6.87 -11.48 -13.06
CA TYR A 179 5.65 -12.22 -12.82
C TYR A 179 4.53 -11.58 -13.66
N LEU A 180 4.05 -12.32 -14.66
CA LEU A 180 3.00 -11.89 -15.56
C LEU A 180 1.65 -12.34 -15.00
N ARG A 181 0.67 -11.44 -15.00
CA ARG A 181 -0.70 -11.71 -14.54
C ARG A 181 -1.68 -11.11 -15.56
N GLY A 182 -1.98 -11.92 -16.56
CA GLY A 182 -3.00 -11.65 -17.56
C GLY A 182 -4.39 -11.68 -16.94
N LYS A 183 -5.26 -10.77 -17.37
CA LYS A 183 -6.70 -10.85 -17.12
C LYS A 183 -7.41 -10.93 -18.46
N VAL A 184 -8.38 -11.84 -18.55
CA VAL A 184 -9.22 -12.00 -19.73
C VAL A 184 -10.66 -12.02 -19.26
N LYS A 185 -11.48 -11.11 -19.77
CA LYS A 185 -12.92 -11.08 -19.49
C LYS A 185 -13.72 -11.33 -20.76
N THR A 186 -14.83 -12.08 -20.64
CA THR A 186 -15.74 -12.42 -21.75
C THR A 186 -17.19 -12.27 -21.29
N LEU A 187 -18.09 -11.93 -22.23
CA LEU A 187 -19.50 -11.62 -21.94
C LEU A 187 -20.32 -12.75 -21.30
N ASP A 188 -19.98 -13.99 -21.62
CA ASP A 188 -20.69 -15.22 -21.28
C ASP A 188 -19.93 -16.08 -20.26
N ALA A 189 -19.00 -15.50 -19.50
CA ALA A 189 -18.25 -16.20 -18.44
C ALA A 189 -19.16 -16.64 -17.27
N GLN A 190 -20.06 -17.57 -17.53
CA GLN A 190 -20.75 -18.37 -16.52
C GLN A 190 -19.87 -19.59 -16.26
N GLY A 191 -19.06 -19.52 -15.21
CA GLY A 191 -18.43 -20.65 -14.53
C GLY A 191 -17.80 -21.75 -15.40
N GLY A 192 -16.52 -21.57 -15.77
CA GLY A 192 -15.61 -22.70 -16.02
C GLY A 192 -14.93 -22.77 -17.39
N ASP A 193 -15.36 -22.02 -18.40
CA ASP A 193 -14.70 -22.04 -19.71
C ASP A 193 -13.40 -21.22 -19.69
N SER A 194 -12.27 -21.91 -19.86
CA SER A 194 -10.96 -21.25 -20.05
C SER A 194 -10.93 -20.60 -21.43
N THR A 195 -10.93 -19.27 -21.50
CA THR A 195 -10.71 -18.55 -22.76
C THR A 195 -9.26 -18.79 -23.21
N PRO A 196 -9.02 -19.36 -24.42
CA PRO A 196 -7.67 -19.57 -24.92
C PRO A 196 -6.88 -18.26 -24.93
N MET A 197 -5.66 -18.29 -24.37
CA MET A 197 -4.78 -17.13 -24.30
C MET A 197 -3.32 -17.54 -24.53
N GLN A 198 -2.50 -16.60 -24.99
CA GLN A 198 -1.12 -16.85 -25.34
C GLN A 198 -0.25 -15.60 -25.10
N TRP A 199 0.74 -15.75 -24.23
CA TRP A 199 1.85 -14.84 -24.07
C TRP A 199 2.90 -15.04 -25.17
N SER A 200 3.49 -13.96 -25.65
CA SER A 200 4.62 -13.99 -26.59
C SER A 200 5.43 -12.70 -26.54
N LYS A 201 6.66 -12.72 -27.06
CA LYS A 201 7.46 -11.53 -27.29
C LYS A 201 7.03 -10.84 -28.58
N ALA A 202 6.55 -9.60 -28.50
CA ALA A 202 6.26 -8.77 -29.66
C ALA A 202 7.53 -8.11 -30.21
N SER A 203 8.36 -7.53 -29.33
CA SER A 203 9.63 -6.91 -29.70
C SER A 203 10.66 -6.99 -28.55
N GLY A 204 11.93 -6.75 -28.86
CA GLY A 204 13.01 -6.65 -27.87
C GLY A 204 14.32 -7.30 -28.32
N PRO A 205 15.47 -6.87 -27.75
CA PRO A 205 16.81 -7.15 -28.27
C PRO A 205 17.30 -8.59 -28.06
N GLY A 206 16.75 -9.31 -27.08
CA GLY A 206 17.12 -10.69 -26.74
C GLY A 206 15.96 -11.68 -26.82
N TRP A 207 16.17 -12.92 -26.36
CA TRP A 207 15.09 -13.89 -26.19
C TRP A 207 14.38 -13.70 -24.85
N VAL A 208 13.10 -14.10 -24.84
CA VAL A 208 12.25 -14.13 -23.65
C VAL A 208 11.88 -15.59 -23.41
N THR A 209 12.11 -16.09 -22.21
CA THR A 209 11.70 -17.45 -21.80
C THR A 209 10.49 -17.32 -20.89
N LEU A 210 9.35 -17.84 -21.33
CA LEU A 210 8.12 -17.93 -20.55
C LEU A 210 8.02 -19.31 -19.92
N ASP A 211 7.60 -19.38 -18.65
CA ASP A 211 7.43 -20.66 -17.92
C ASP A 211 6.24 -21.45 -18.47
N ASP A 212 5.06 -20.82 -18.48
CA ASP A 212 3.87 -21.28 -19.20
C ASP A 212 3.27 -20.12 -19.99
N ALA A 213 3.38 -20.15 -21.31
CA ALA A 213 2.88 -19.08 -22.15
C ALA A 213 1.35 -19.11 -22.35
N ALA A 214 0.66 -20.19 -21.98
CA ALA A 214 -0.80 -20.31 -22.07
C ALA A 214 -1.50 -19.99 -20.73
N ALA A 215 -0.75 -19.84 -19.64
CA ALA A 215 -1.30 -19.51 -18.33
C ALA A 215 -1.53 -17.99 -18.16
N ALA A 216 -2.65 -17.64 -17.52
CA ALA A 216 -2.93 -16.27 -17.10
C ALA A 216 -1.86 -15.74 -16.13
N VAL A 217 -1.37 -16.59 -15.22
CA VAL A 217 -0.29 -16.26 -14.28
C VAL A 217 0.94 -17.09 -14.64
N THR A 218 2.02 -16.42 -15.01
CA THR A 218 3.26 -17.06 -15.46
C THR A 218 4.47 -16.20 -15.13
N THR A 219 5.67 -16.64 -15.49
CA THR A 219 6.89 -15.85 -15.34
C THR A 219 7.66 -15.73 -16.65
N ALA A 220 8.42 -14.64 -16.78
CA ALA A 220 9.29 -14.40 -17.92
C ALA A 220 10.70 -14.01 -17.47
N THR A 221 11.71 -14.51 -18.19
CA THR A 221 13.13 -14.12 -18.06
C THR A 221 13.68 -13.62 -19.39
N PHE A 222 14.75 -12.82 -19.34
CA PHE A 222 15.29 -12.09 -20.47
C PHE A 222 16.78 -12.36 -20.65
N SER A 223 17.26 -12.37 -21.88
CA SER A 223 18.65 -12.72 -22.19
C SER A 223 19.61 -11.53 -22.34
N ALA A 224 19.08 -10.33 -22.47
CA ALA A 224 19.86 -9.12 -22.73
C ALA A 224 19.14 -7.89 -22.17
N VAL A 225 19.91 -6.86 -21.81
CA VAL A 225 19.38 -5.55 -21.42
C VAL A 225 18.68 -4.85 -22.58
N GLY A 226 17.71 -4.00 -22.24
CA GLY A 226 16.94 -3.19 -23.19
C GLY A 226 15.44 -3.31 -22.98
N GLU A 227 14.70 -2.58 -23.81
CA GLU A 227 13.24 -2.57 -23.76
C GLU A 227 12.66 -3.79 -24.51
N TYR A 228 11.70 -4.47 -23.88
CA TYR A 228 10.92 -5.55 -24.47
C TYR A 228 9.45 -5.19 -24.42
N VAL A 229 8.72 -5.59 -25.45
CA VAL A 229 7.25 -5.59 -25.43
C VAL A 229 6.78 -7.03 -25.45
N LEU A 230 6.09 -7.44 -24.38
CA LEU A 230 5.38 -8.72 -24.34
C LEU A 230 3.91 -8.47 -24.69
N GLN A 231 3.30 -9.42 -25.37
CA GLN A 231 1.88 -9.37 -25.72
C GLN A 231 1.15 -10.58 -25.14
N LEU A 232 -0.07 -10.36 -24.67
CA LEU A 232 -1.05 -11.39 -24.33
C LEU A 232 -2.18 -11.30 -25.35
N VAL A 233 -2.38 -12.37 -26.11
CA VAL A 233 -3.50 -12.51 -27.04
C VAL A 233 -4.51 -13.45 -26.42
N ALA A 234 -5.80 -13.10 -26.41
CA ALA A 234 -6.87 -14.03 -26.06
C ALA A 234 -7.95 -14.03 -27.15
N GLY A 235 -8.57 -15.19 -27.35
CA GLY A 235 -9.55 -15.36 -28.43
C GLY A 235 -10.81 -16.09 -27.97
N LYS A 236 -11.95 -15.65 -28.51
CA LYS A 236 -13.25 -16.31 -28.34
C LYS A 236 -14.10 -16.18 -29.59
N ASP A 237 -14.71 -17.27 -30.02
CA ASP A 237 -15.62 -17.32 -31.18
C ASP A 237 -15.05 -16.68 -32.46
N GLY A 238 -13.75 -16.85 -32.70
CA GLY A 238 -13.04 -16.28 -33.85
C GLY A 238 -12.69 -14.79 -33.73
N LEU A 239 -13.07 -14.14 -32.64
CA LEU A 239 -12.65 -12.79 -32.27
C LEU A 239 -11.46 -12.83 -31.33
N THR A 240 -10.57 -11.85 -31.41
CA THR A 240 -9.36 -11.76 -30.58
C THR A 240 -9.16 -10.35 -30.08
N ASP A 241 -8.59 -10.23 -28.89
CA ASP A 241 -8.02 -9.00 -28.37
C ASP A 241 -6.57 -9.22 -27.93
N THR A 242 -5.80 -8.14 -27.87
CA THR A 242 -4.37 -8.18 -27.55
C THR A 242 -4.01 -7.05 -26.61
N ALA A 243 -3.38 -7.41 -25.49
CA ALA A 243 -2.80 -6.47 -24.55
C ALA A 243 -1.28 -6.54 -24.57
N TYR A 244 -0.63 -5.43 -24.21
CA TYR A 244 0.82 -5.31 -24.17
C TYR A 244 1.31 -4.92 -22.78
N VAL A 245 2.51 -5.36 -22.46
CA VAL A 245 3.28 -4.88 -21.31
C VAL A 245 4.70 -4.56 -21.76
N THR A 246 5.19 -3.38 -21.38
CA THR A 246 6.57 -2.99 -21.59
C THR A 246 7.42 -3.41 -20.41
N VAL A 247 8.53 -4.10 -20.69
CA VAL A 247 9.51 -4.53 -19.70
C VAL A 247 10.85 -3.90 -20.03
N GLN A 248 11.29 -2.95 -19.21
CA GLN A 248 12.64 -2.40 -19.29
C GLN A 248 13.61 -3.32 -18.55
N VAL A 249 14.43 -4.05 -19.29
CA VAL A 249 15.47 -4.91 -18.70
C VAL A 249 16.74 -4.09 -18.48
N VAL A 250 17.19 -4.00 -17.24
CA VAL A 250 18.39 -3.26 -16.82
C VAL A 250 19.47 -4.22 -16.36
N ASP A 251 20.71 -3.75 -16.34
CA ASP A 251 21.83 -4.56 -15.87
C ASP A 251 21.75 -4.82 -14.36
N THR A 252 22.44 -5.85 -13.89
CA THR A 252 22.64 -6.08 -12.46
C THR A 252 23.41 -4.91 -11.83
N PRO A 253 23.07 -4.48 -10.61
CA PRO A 253 23.88 -3.52 -9.88
C PRO A 253 25.33 -4.02 -9.76
N PRO A 254 26.33 -3.11 -9.74
CA PRO A 254 27.72 -3.49 -9.52
C PRO A 254 27.88 -4.35 -8.26
N THR A 255 28.75 -5.37 -8.32
CA THR A 255 29.01 -6.25 -7.18
C THR A 255 29.59 -5.50 -5.98
N GLU A 256 30.37 -4.44 -6.25
CA GLU A 256 30.88 -3.56 -5.21
C GLU A 256 29.82 -2.53 -4.81
N GLN A 257 29.38 -2.61 -3.55
CA GLN A 257 28.39 -1.71 -2.98
C GLN A 257 29.06 -0.46 -2.39
N LEU A 258 28.37 0.68 -2.48
CA LEU A 258 28.77 1.87 -1.75
C LEU A 258 28.70 1.59 -0.23
N THR A 259 29.75 1.94 0.49
CA THR A 259 29.79 1.76 1.94
C THR A 259 29.09 2.91 2.64
N LEU A 260 28.21 2.59 3.59
CA LEU A 260 27.58 3.58 4.46
C LEU A 260 28.64 4.30 5.31
N ILE A 261 28.61 5.63 5.30
CA ILE A 261 29.38 6.45 6.25
C ILE A 261 28.47 6.71 7.46
N ASP A 262 28.79 6.12 8.61
CA ASP A 262 28.01 6.38 9.82
C ASP A 262 28.09 7.86 10.19
N THR A 263 26.96 8.42 10.60
CA THR A 263 26.91 9.75 11.19
C THR A 263 27.70 9.75 12.50
N LYS A 264 28.74 10.59 12.56
CA LYS A 264 29.53 10.91 13.77
C LYS A 264 29.38 12.39 14.07
N ALA A 265 29.88 12.86 15.21
CA ALA A 265 29.91 14.28 15.54
C ALA A 265 30.46 15.12 14.36
N TYR A 266 29.74 16.17 13.97
CA TYR A 266 29.95 16.88 12.72
C TYR A 266 29.65 18.38 12.82
N GLN A 267 30.26 19.14 11.92
CA GLN A 267 30.05 20.59 11.79
C GLN A 267 29.28 20.92 10.51
N LEU A 268 28.27 21.78 10.62
CA LEU A 268 27.53 22.32 9.48
C LEU A 268 28.16 23.64 9.02
N ASN A 269 28.76 23.60 7.83
CA ASN A 269 29.41 24.76 7.20
C ASN A 269 28.50 25.45 6.16
N SER A 270 27.46 24.77 5.67
CA SER A 270 26.49 25.36 4.74
C SER A 270 25.57 26.33 5.50
N PRO A 271 25.51 27.64 5.13
CA PRO A 271 24.65 28.60 5.82
C PRO A 271 23.16 28.23 5.81
N LEU A 272 22.69 27.59 4.73
CA LEU A 272 21.30 27.14 4.61
C LEU A 272 20.99 26.04 5.64
N TRP A 273 21.79 24.98 5.65
CA TRP A 273 21.55 23.84 6.53
C TRP A 273 21.85 24.15 7.98
N ASP A 274 22.86 24.98 8.25
CA ASP A 274 23.17 25.45 9.60
C ASP A 274 21.99 26.21 10.22
N LYS A 275 21.39 27.16 9.47
CA LYS A 275 20.21 27.89 9.95
C LYS A 275 19.00 26.98 10.17
N ARG A 276 18.80 25.97 9.32
CA ARG A 276 17.70 25.00 9.46
C ARG A 276 17.91 24.08 10.67
N ALA A 277 19.11 23.51 10.82
CA ALA A 277 19.47 22.68 11.96
C ALA A 277 19.36 23.45 13.27
N ARG A 278 19.90 24.67 13.33
CA ARG A 278 19.76 25.55 14.50
C ARG A 278 18.30 25.78 14.88
N ALA A 279 17.43 26.08 13.90
CA ALA A 279 16.01 26.29 14.17
C ALA A 279 15.33 25.04 14.76
N ILE A 280 15.69 23.85 14.28
CA ILE A 280 15.18 22.57 14.80
C ILE A 280 15.71 22.31 16.21
N ILE A 281 17.01 22.50 16.44
CA ILE A 281 17.68 22.23 17.73
C ILE A 281 17.16 23.19 18.81
N VAL A 282 17.05 24.48 18.50
CA VAL A 282 16.68 25.50 19.50
C VAL A 282 15.18 25.57 19.74
N ASN A 283 14.34 25.25 18.75
CA ASN A 283 12.89 25.46 18.86
C ASN A 283 12.08 24.15 18.75
N TRP A 284 12.26 23.39 17.67
CA TRP A 284 11.36 22.27 17.36
C TRP A 284 11.52 21.09 18.31
N ILE A 285 12.74 20.59 18.50
CA ILE A 285 12.99 19.46 19.41
C ILE A 285 12.59 19.81 20.85
N PRO A 286 12.97 20.99 21.42
CA PRO A 286 12.49 21.39 22.75
C PRO A 286 10.96 21.51 22.85
N HIS A 287 10.28 21.94 21.79
CA HIS A 287 8.82 21.95 21.73
C HIS A 287 8.24 20.52 21.81
N CYS A 288 8.75 19.59 21.01
CA CYS A 288 8.35 18.18 21.05
C CYS A 288 8.54 17.57 22.44
N ILE A 289 9.71 17.78 23.06
CA ILE A 289 10.01 17.33 24.43
C ILE A 289 8.98 17.90 25.41
N THR A 290 8.72 19.20 25.36
CA THR A 290 7.75 19.87 26.25
C THR A 290 6.35 19.29 26.09
N LYS A 291 5.91 19.03 24.84
CA LYS A 291 4.61 18.41 24.58
C LYS A 291 4.53 16.97 25.10
N ILE A 292 5.53 16.15 24.81
CA ILE A 292 5.58 14.74 25.25
C ILE A 292 5.62 14.62 26.77
N ASN A 293 6.24 15.58 27.46
CA ASN A 293 6.29 15.66 28.92
C ASN A 293 5.03 16.26 29.56
N ASP A 294 4.12 16.87 28.79
CA ASP A 294 2.87 17.41 29.34
C ASP A 294 2.00 16.24 29.83
N PRO A 295 1.73 16.14 31.14
CA PRO A 295 1.00 15.00 31.67
C PRO A 295 -0.47 14.96 31.21
N ASN A 296 -0.97 16.07 30.67
CA ASN A 296 -2.34 16.22 30.18
C ASN A 296 -2.47 16.08 28.67
N LEU A 297 -1.37 15.77 27.95
CA LEU A 297 -1.42 15.57 26.51
C LEU A 297 -2.35 14.40 26.16
N ARG A 298 -3.44 14.70 25.43
CA ARG A 298 -4.49 13.71 25.10
C ARG A 298 -4.03 12.72 24.06
N GLU A 299 -3.15 13.16 23.19
CA GLU A 299 -2.56 12.41 22.09
C GLU A 299 -1.64 11.29 22.60
N GLY A 300 -1.11 11.40 23.81
CA GLY A 300 -0.17 10.44 24.40
C GLY A 300 1.26 10.94 24.43
N GLY A 301 2.00 10.55 25.46
CA GLY A 301 3.35 11.04 25.74
C GLY A 301 4.09 10.09 26.67
N ILE A 302 5.11 10.60 27.37
CA ILE A 302 5.96 9.77 28.24
C ILE A 302 5.17 9.06 29.35
N ASN A 303 4.02 9.61 29.73
CA ASN A 303 3.09 9.01 30.69
C ASN A 303 2.64 7.59 30.32
N ASN A 304 2.52 7.27 29.04
CA ASN A 304 2.13 5.92 28.63
C ASN A 304 3.19 4.89 29.07
N PHE A 305 4.47 5.23 29.04
CA PHE A 305 5.55 4.38 29.54
C PHE A 305 5.56 4.30 31.07
N ILE A 306 5.31 5.43 31.75
CA ILE A 306 5.21 5.46 33.22
C ILE A 306 4.07 4.53 33.70
N ASP A 307 2.90 4.66 33.09
CA ASP A 307 1.74 3.81 33.40
C ASP A 307 2.02 2.34 33.08
N ALA A 308 2.65 2.04 31.94
CA ALA A 308 3.02 0.66 31.58
C ALA A 308 4.01 0.06 32.60
N ALA A 309 5.03 0.81 32.99
CA ALA A 309 5.97 0.41 34.04
C ALA A 309 5.28 0.18 35.38
N HIS A 310 4.33 1.03 35.76
CA HIS A 310 3.51 0.82 36.96
C HIS A 310 2.71 -0.48 36.89
N LYS A 311 2.06 -0.76 35.76
CA LYS A 311 1.29 -2.00 35.58
C LYS A 311 2.19 -3.24 35.71
N LEU A 312 3.36 -3.24 35.06
CA LEU A 312 4.34 -4.33 35.15
C LEU A 312 4.88 -4.53 36.57
N GLN A 313 4.92 -3.47 37.39
CA GLN A 313 5.32 -3.51 38.80
C GLN A 313 4.16 -3.85 39.76
N GLY A 314 2.95 -4.12 39.26
CA GLY A 314 1.76 -4.34 40.08
C GLY A 314 1.26 -3.09 40.83
N LYS A 315 1.65 -1.89 40.37
CA LYS A 315 1.21 -0.60 40.91
C LYS A 315 -0.02 -0.09 40.15
N PRO A 316 -0.80 0.84 40.73
CA PRO A 316 -1.87 1.52 40.01
C PRO A 316 -1.36 2.21 38.75
N ALA A 317 -2.04 1.97 37.63
CA ALA A 317 -1.68 2.47 36.31
C ALA A 317 -2.90 3.03 35.57
N GLY A 318 -2.69 4.09 34.78
CA GLY A 318 -3.67 4.63 33.86
C GLY A 318 -3.87 3.75 32.60
N ARG A 319 -4.80 4.17 31.74
CA ARG A 319 -4.96 3.60 30.39
C ARG A 319 -4.03 4.30 29.40
N HIS A 320 -3.72 3.62 28.31
CA HIS A 320 -3.00 4.21 27.17
C HIS A 320 -3.72 5.46 26.65
N ARG A 321 -2.97 6.51 26.34
CA ARG A 321 -3.48 7.79 25.81
C ARG A 321 -3.16 7.96 24.32
N GLY A 322 -4.15 8.49 23.62
CA GLY A 322 -4.22 8.76 22.18
C GLY A 322 -3.97 7.57 21.27
N TYR A 323 -3.32 7.80 20.13
CA TYR A 323 -3.24 6.81 19.06
C TYR A 323 -2.46 5.56 19.48
N VAL A 324 -2.78 4.41 18.89
CA VAL A 324 -2.08 3.12 19.11
C VAL A 324 -0.58 3.19 18.84
N PHE A 325 -0.17 4.11 17.95
CA PHE A 325 1.21 4.37 17.57
C PHE A 325 1.86 5.56 18.31
N SER A 326 1.24 6.11 19.38
CA SER A 326 1.74 7.33 20.05
C SER A 326 3.15 7.19 20.62
N ASN A 327 3.61 5.97 20.94
CA ASN A 327 4.99 5.69 21.34
C ASN A 327 6.03 6.10 20.27
N ALA A 328 5.67 6.05 18.98
CA ALA A 328 6.57 6.42 17.89
C ALA A 328 7.02 7.88 17.98
N TRP A 329 6.20 8.80 18.52
CA TRP A 329 6.61 10.20 18.67
C TRP A 329 7.77 10.37 19.64
N ILE A 330 7.81 9.54 20.69
CA ILE A 330 8.87 9.53 21.68
C ILE A 330 10.15 8.99 21.05
N TYR A 331 10.07 7.87 20.33
CA TYR A 331 11.23 7.26 19.66
C TYR A 331 11.82 8.17 18.57
N ASN A 332 10.97 8.78 17.73
CA ASN A 332 11.41 9.76 16.72
C ASN A 332 12.03 11.00 17.35
N THR A 333 11.53 11.43 18.51
CA THR A 333 12.12 12.54 19.26
C THR A 333 13.48 12.15 19.87
N ILE A 334 13.63 10.92 20.37
CA ILE A 334 14.92 10.39 20.85
C ILE A 334 15.93 10.34 19.70
N GLU A 335 15.56 9.80 18.56
CA GLU A 335 16.43 9.79 17.36
C GLU A 335 16.85 11.21 16.96
N SER A 336 15.89 12.14 16.92
CA SER A 336 16.14 13.55 16.62
C SER A 336 17.08 14.20 17.62
N ILE A 337 16.92 13.92 18.92
CA ILE A 337 17.83 14.35 19.98
C ILE A 337 19.23 13.78 19.72
N CYS A 338 19.36 12.50 19.41
CA CYS A 338 20.66 11.88 19.17
C CYS A 338 21.42 12.55 18.01
N ILE A 339 20.73 12.84 16.90
CA ILE A 339 21.32 13.54 15.76
C ILE A 339 21.67 14.99 16.12
N ALA A 340 20.79 15.70 16.84
CA ALA A 340 21.02 17.07 17.28
C ALA A 340 22.22 17.21 18.22
N LEU A 341 22.46 16.23 19.08
CA LEU A 341 23.60 16.20 20.00
C LEU A 341 24.94 15.92 19.31
N MET A 342 24.92 15.37 18.09
CA MET A 342 26.13 15.20 17.25
C MET A 342 26.51 16.47 16.48
N VAL A 343 25.65 17.49 16.42
CA VAL A 343 25.96 18.77 15.75
C VAL A 343 26.87 19.61 16.63
N ASP A 344 28.02 20.05 16.11
CA ASP A 344 28.87 21.04 16.78
C ASP A 344 28.13 22.38 16.93
N PRO A 345 27.91 22.88 18.15
CA PRO A 345 27.21 24.15 18.36
C PRO A 345 28.02 25.38 17.90
N LYS A 346 29.31 25.25 17.58
CA LYS A 346 30.19 26.36 17.17
C LYS A 346 30.16 27.55 18.13
N GLY A 347 30.02 27.27 19.42
CA GLY A 347 29.93 28.29 20.48
C GLY A 347 28.58 29.00 20.60
N ASP A 348 27.54 28.61 19.84
CA ASP A 348 26.20 29.18 19.96
C ASP A 348 25.56 28.78 21.30
N SER A 349 25.33 29.78 22.16
CA SER A 349 24.83 29.56 23.52
C SER A 349 23.40 29.03 23.58
N GLU A 350 22.55 29.34 22.60
CA GLU A 350 21.19 28.81 22.53
C GLU A 350 21.20 27.33 22.13
N VAL A 351 22.07 26.98 21.17
CA VAL A 351 22.26 25.58 20.75
C VAL A 351 22.82 24.75 21.90
N ILE A 352 23.85 25.24 22.60
CA ILE A 352 24.43 24.57 23.77
C ILE A 352 23.38 24.33 24.86
N LYS A 353 22.56 25.35 25.16
CA LYS A 353 21.49 25.25 26.15
C LYS A 353 20.43 24.22 25.74
N ALA A 354 20.02 24.23 24.47
CA ALA A 354 19.06 23.27 23.95
C ALA A 354 19.62 21.83 23.97
N GLN A 355 20.87 21.65 23.57
CA GLN A 355 21.55 20.35 23.66
C GLN A 355 21.68 19.86 25.10
N GLN A 356 21.91 20.73 26.07
CA GLN A 356 21.89 20.31 27.48
C GLN A 356 20.51 19.83 27.91
N PHE A 357 19.44 20.57 27.56
CA PHE A 357 18.07 20.14 27.84
C PHE A 357 17.74 18.78 27.20
N MET A 358 18.24 18.52 26.00
CA MET A 358 18.10 17.23 25.33
C MET A 358 18.84 16.09 26.04
N LYS A 359 20.06 16.32 26.54
CA LYS A 359 20.81 15.34 27.35
C LYS A 359 20.04 14.98 28.62
N ASP A 360 19.56 15.99 29.33
CA ASP A 360 18.77 15.80 30.56
C ASP A 360 17.49 15.02 30.26
N THR A 361 16.88 15.25 29.08
CA THR A 361 15.70 14.52 28.62
C THR A 361 16.01 13.04 28.36
N LEU A 362 17.15 12.69 27.74
CA LEU A 362 17.53 11.29 27.55
C LEU A 362 17.71 10.57 28.89
N GLU A 363 18.36 11.21 29.86
CA GLU A 363 18.54 10.63 31.20
C GLU A 363 17.22 10.41 31.94
N ASP A 364 16.21 11.24 31.69
CA ASP A 364 14.87 11.09 32.26
C ASP A 364 14.02 10.04 31.52
N TRP A 365 14.04 10.03 30.20
CA TRP A 365 13.16 9.18 29.38
C TRP A 365 13.62 7.74 29.28
N ILE A 366 14.93 7.49 29.12
CA ILE A 366 15.46 6.13 28.91
C ILE A 366 15.03 5.19 30.05
N PRO A 367 15.24 5.52 31.35
CA PRO A 367 14.82 4.63 32.43
C PRO A 367 13.31 4.34 32.45
N LYS A 368 12.47 5.30 32.06
CA LYS A 368 10.99 5.12 32.00
C LYS A 368 10.60 4.14 30.92
N ILE A 369 11.24 4.24 29.75
CA ILE A 369 11.02 3.31 28.63
C ILE A 369 11.49 1.91 29.01
N LEU A 370 12.68 1.78 29.59
CA LEU A 370 13.22 0.49 30.02
C LEU A 370 12.34 -0.19 31.08
N ALA A 371 11.76 0.58 32.01
CA ALA A 371 10.87 0.05 33.03
C ALA A 371 9.51 -0.42 32.48
N ALA A 372 9.15 0.01 31.26
CA ALA A 372 7.94 -0.38 30.55
C ALA A 372 8.13 -1.57 29.60
N GLN A 373 9.36 -2.06 29.43
CA GLN A 373 9.64 -3.24 28.62
C GLN A 373 9.22 -4.51 29.36
N GLU A 374 8.47 -5.38 28.69
CA GLU A 374 8.01 -6.64 29.26
C GLU A 374 9.18 -7.63 29.44
N PRO A 375 9.03 -8.63 30.33
CA PRO A 375 10.12 -9.56 30.65
C PRO A 375 10.71 -10.32 29.46
N ASP A 376 9.90 -10.61 28.45
CA ASP A 376 10.32 -11.30 27.22
C ASP A 376 10.95 -10.36 26.18
N GLY A 377 10.91 -9.04 26.41
CA GLY A 377 11.44 -8.00 25.55
C GLY A 377 10.39 -7.18 24.80
N TYR A 378 9.10 -7.54 24.85
CA TYR A 378 8.03 -6.81 24.18
C TYR A 378 7.91 -5.36 24.68
N LEU A 379 7.59 -4.42 23.79
CA LEU A 379 7.53 -3.00 24.11
C LEU A 379 6.52 -2.23 23.24
N GLN A 380 5.27 -2.18 23.67
CA GLN A 380 4.28 -1.20 23.18
C GLN A 380 3.20 -0.96 24.23
N THR A 381 3.06 0.30 24.66
CA THR A 381 2.28 0.61 25.87
C THR A 381 0.78 0.34 25.71
N VAL A 382 0.22 0.41 24.50
CA VAL A 382 -1.22 0.15 24.30
C VAL A 382 -1.59 -1.32 24.57
N TYR A 383 -0.67 -2.24 24.33
CA TYR A 383 -0.82 -3.67 24.61
C TYR A 383 -0.49 -3.97 26.06
N THR A 384 0.67 -3.50 26.53
CA THR A 384 1.07 -3.68 27.93
C THR A 384 0.01 -3.13 28.89
N LEU A 385 -0.61 -1.97 28.60
CA LEU A 385 -1.69 -1.38 29.40
C LEU A 385 -3.08 -1.98 29.12
N GLY A 386 -3.29 -2.56 27.94
CA GLY A 386 -4.54 -3.16 27.52
C GLY A 386 -4.69 -4.65 27.86
N ASP A 387 -5.64 -5.28 27.19
CA ASP A 387 -5.99 -6.71 27.21
C ASP A 387 -5.94 -7.32 25.79
N ARG A 388 -5.23 -6.65 24.87
CA ARG A 388 -5.10 -7.07 23.47
C ARG A 388 -4.06 -8.17 23.35
N GLU A 389 -4.38 -9.18 22.54
CA GLU A 389 -3.43 -10.23 22.14
C GLU A 389 -2.35 -9.64 21.22
N HIS A 390 -1.07 -9.93 21.53
CA HIS A 390 0.08 -9.55 20.72
C HIS A 390 0.03 -10.24 19.36
N TRP A 391 0.43 -9.52 18.30
CA TRP A 391 0.46 -10.00 16.92
C TRP A 391 -0.87 -10.60 16.44
N SER A 392 -2.00 -10.13 16.93
CA SER A 392 -3.30 -10.64 16.48
C SER A 392 -3.58 -10.19 15.04
N PRO A 393 -3.98 -11.07 14.10
CA PRO A 393 -4.39 -10.66 12.76
C PRO A 393 -5.53 -9.61 12.76
N LYS A 394 -6.39 -9.64 13.79
CA LYS A 394 -7.48 -8.68 13.97
C LYS A 394 -6.98 -7.24 14.22
N HIS A 395 -5.85 -7.11 14.90
CA HIS A 395 -5.26 -5.83 15.31
C HIS A 395 -4.01 -5.51 14.48
N ARG A 396 -3.88 -6.10 13.28
CA ARG A 396 -2.73 -5.87 12.39
C ARG A 396 -2.44 -4.39 12.11
N SER A 397 -3.48 -3.55 12.12
CA SER A 397 -3.36 -2.09 11.91
C SER A 397 -3.03 -1.30 13.18
N ASP A 398 -2.72 -1.94 14.31
CA ASP A 398 -2.41 -1.28 15.59
C ASP A 398 -0.92 -0.96 15.79
N HIS A 399 -0.11 -1.11 14.73
CA HIS A 399 1.25 -0.58 14.62
C HIS A 399 2.27 -1.21 15.61
N GLU A 400 2.15 -2.51 15.92
CA GLU A 400 3.11 -3.24 16.77
C GLU A 400 4.54 -3.23 16.21
N GLY A 401 4.69 -3.66 14.96
CA GLY A 401 5.95 -3.63 14.22
C GLY A 401 6.37 -2.20 13.89
N TYR A 402 5.43 -1.33 13.50
CA TYR A 402 5.74 0.07 13.19
C TYR A 402 6.41 0.80 14.37
N VAL A 403 5.83 0.67 15.57
CA VAL A 403 6.37 1.28 16.80
C VAL A 403 7.69 0.62 17.19
N ALA A 404 7.79 -0.72 17.10
CA ALA A 404 9.02 -1.46 17.37
C ALA A 404 10.17 -1.03 16.44
N GLY A 405 9.89 -0.84 15.15
CA GLY A 405 10.87 -0.41 14.15
C GLY A 405 11.51 0.94 14.50
N TYR A 406 10.71 1.94 14.89
CA TYR A 406 11.26 3.22 15.35
C TYR A 406 12.10 3.10 16.61
N TYR A 407 11.75 2.19 17.53
CA TYR A 407 12.57 1.96 18.71
C TYR A 407 13.95 1.42 18.35
N LEU A 408 14.02 0.49 17.39
CA LEU A 408 15.30 -0.05 16.90
C LEU A 408 16.16 1.06 16.25
N GLU A 409 15.60 1.88 15.35
CA GLU A 409 16.34 2.99 14.71
C GLU A 409 16.81 4.03 15.74
N ALA A 410 15.97 4.37 16.73
CA ALA A 410 16.33 5.27 17.83
C ALA A 410 17.47 4.71 18.70
N ALA A 411 17.46 3.40 18.96
CA ALA A 411 18.52 2.74 19.72
C ALA A 411 19.85 2.72 18.97
N VAL A 412 19.85 2.53 17.64
CA VAL A 412 21.04 2.65 16.81
C VAL A 412 21.59 4.08 16.87
N SER A 413 20.73 5.09 16.71
CA SER A 413 21.13 6.50 16.79
C SER A 413 21.72 6.88 18.15
N HIS A 414 21.16 6.35 19.24
CA HIS A 414 21.72 6.53 20.58
C HIS A 414 23.08 5.85 20.77
N TYR A 415 23.26 4.64 20.22
CA TYR A 415 24.57 4.00 20.23
C TYR A 415 25.59 4.84 19.47
N MET A 416 25.25 5.37 18.30
CA MET A 416 26.14 6.21 17.49
C MET A 416 26.53 7.49 18.23
N LEU A 417 25.55 8.19 18.83
CA LEU A 417 25.80 9.38 19.65
C LEU A 417 26.81 9.10 20.76
N THR A 418 26.64 7.98 21.47
CA THR A 418 27.42 7.66 22.66
C THR A 418 28.70 6.88 22.35
N GLU A 419 28.95 6.58 21.07
CA GLU A 419 30.06 5.74 20.60
C GLU A 419 30.12 4.40 21.34
N GLY A 420 28.96 3.81 21.63
CA GLY A 420 28.84 2.55 22.37
C GLY A 420 29.17 2.64 23.87
N LYS A 421 29.37 3.83 24.44
CA LYS A 421 29.63 4.03 25.87
C LYS A 421 28.39 3.85 26.73
N ASP A 422 27.19 4.02 26.16
CA ASP A 422 25.92 3.73 26.81
C ASP A 422 25.09 2.73 26.00
N LEU A 423 24.93 1.55 26.59
CA LEU A 423 24.27 0.41 25.97
C LEU A 423 22.81 0.23 26.42
N ARG A 424 22.25 1.15 27.21
CA ARG A 424 20.88 1.03 27.75
C ARG A 424 19.84 0.75 26.67
N LEU A 425 19.75 1.62 25.67
CA LEU A 425 18.79 1.44 24.56
C LEU A 425 19.19 0.31 23.63
N TYR A 426 20.48 0.11 23.35
CA TYR A 426 20.96 -0.98 22.50
C TYR A 426 20.57 -2.36 23.05
N ASN A 427 20.84 -2.61 24.33
CA ASN A 427 20.51 -3.88 24.97
C ASN A 427 18.99 -4.12 25.01
N SER A 428 18.20 -3.06 25.23
CA SER A 428 16.74 -3.16 25.22
C SER A 428 16.17 -3.39 23.83
N ALA A 429 16.70 -2.72 22.80
CA ALA A 429 16.35 -2.94 21.40
C ALA A 429 16.68 -4.37 20.96
N LYS A 430 17.83 -4.91 21.38
CA LYS A 430 18.19 -6.31 21.12
C LYS A 430 17.19 -7.29 21.73
N LYS A 431 16.76 -7.06 22.98
CA LYS A 431 15.68 -7.86 23.62
C LYS A 431 14.37 -7.78 22.86
N LEU A 432 13.99 -6.60 22.36
CA LEU A 432 12.80 -6.45 21.53
C LEU A 432 12.94 -7.24 20.22
N ALA A 433 14.07 -7.11 19.53
CA ALA A 433 14.32 -7.85 18.29
C ALA A 433 14.33 -9.38 18.53
N ASP A 434 14.88 -9.84 19.66
CA ASP A 434 14.84 -11.24 20.09
C ASP A 434 13.42 -11.71 20.41
N CYS A 435 12.61 -10.89 21.08
CA CYS A 435 11.18 -11.17 21.33
C CYS A 435 10.46 -11.44 20.01
N TRP A 436 10.60 -10.53 19.03
CA TRP A 436 9.99 -10.68 17.71
C TRP A 436 10.50 -11.91 16.96
N GLU A 437 11.82 -12.14 16.96
CA GLU A 437 12.40 -13.30 16.30
C GLU A 437 11.92 -14.62 16.92
N ASN A 438 11.74 -14.68 18.24
CA ASN A 438 11.25 -15.89 18.90
C ASN A 438 9.80 -16.22 18.56
N GLN A 439 8.96 -15.22 18.27
CA GLN A 439 7.51 -15.38 18.08
C GLN A 439 7.08 -15.43 16.61
N ILE A 440 7.75 -14.66 15.75
CA ILE A 440 7.36 -14.46 14.34
C ILE A 440 8.34 -15.17 13.41
N GLY A 441 7.80 -15.87 12.41
CA GLY A 441 8.60 -16.63 11.46
C GLY A 441 7.81 -17.79 10.84
N PRO A 442 8.48 -18.67 10.09
CA PRO A 442 7.85 -19.89 9.58
C PRO A 442 7.41 -20.82 10.73
N PRO A 443 6.44 -21.72 10.48
CA PRO A 443 5.99 -22.69 11.49
C PRO A 443 7.17 -23.43 12.18
N PRO A 444 7.13 -23.61 13.51
CA PRO A 444 5.98 -23.45 14.41
C PRO A 444 5.75 -22.03 14.93
N LYS A 445 6.55 -21.03 14.51
CA LYS A 445 6.30 -19.63 14.82
C LYS A 445 5.09 -19.09 14.04
N GLN A 446 4.64 -17.89 14.39
CA GLN A 446 3.49 -17.28 13.75
C GLN A 446 3.88 -16.57 12.45
N GLU A 447 3.20 -16.89 11.35
CA GLU A 447 3.22 -16.06 10.13
C GLU A 447 2.40 -14.79 10.37
N TRP A 448 3.06 -13.65 10.48
CA TRP A 448 2.43 -12.34 10.72
C TRP A 448 3.28 -11.21 10.15
N TYR A 449 2.60 -10.12 9.76
CA TYR A 449 3.20 -8.86 9.34
C TYR A 449 2.35 -7.68 9.84
N ASP A 450 2.95 -6.49 9.97
CA ASP A 450 2.25 -5.27 10.40
C ASP A 450 1.51 -4.61 9.22
N GLY A 451 0.33 -4.03 9.48
CA GLY A 451 -0.43 -3.24 8.51
C GLY A 451 0.21 -1.89 8.18
N HIS A 452 1.23 -1.44 8.90
CA HIS A 452 2.11 -0.33 8.53
C HIS A 452 3.57 -0.76 8.63
N GLN A 453 4.26 -0.80 7.49
CA GLN A 453 5.67 -1.12 7.35
C GLN A 453 6.52 -0.16 8.16
N ALA A 454 7.67 -0.63 8.64
CA ALA A 454 8.83 0.11 9.18
C ALA A 454 9.77 -0.89 9.85
N MET A 455 9.19 -1.92 10.50
CA MET A 455 9.92 -2.96 11.20
C MET A 455 10.88 -3.71 10.28
N GLU A 456 10.48 -3.96 9.04
CA GLU A 456 11.26 -4.71 8.06
C GLU A 456 12.59 -4.01 7.76
N MET A 457 12.53 -2.71 7.46
CA MET A 457 13.71 -1.87 7.24
C MET A 457 14.56 -1.78 8.51
N ALA A 458 13.91 -1.52 9.65
CA ALA A 458 14.60 -1.38 10.94
C ALA A 458 15.32 -2.67 11.35
N LEU A 459 14.74 -3.85 11.13
CA LEU A 459 15.35 -5.14 11.43
C LEU A 459 16.56 -5.43 10.54
N VAL A 460 16.48 -5.12 9.24
CA VAL A 460 17.63 -5.32 8.34
C VAL A 460 18.78 -4.39 8.72
N ARG A 461 18.49 -3.10 8.96
CA ARG A 461 19.49 -2.12 9.41
C ARG A 461 20.06 -2.44 10.78
N PHE A 462 19.21 -2.83 11.73
CA PHE A 462 19.64 -3.25 13.07
C PHE A 462 20.48 -4.53 12.99
N GLY A 463 20.11 -5.50 12.16
CA GLY A 463 20.89 -6.72 11.94
C GLY A 463 22.27 -6.45 11.33
N ARG A 464 22.34 -5.58 10.31
CA ARG A 464 23.60 -5.09 9.74
C ARG A 464 24.44 -4.39 10.81
N PHE A 465 23.82 -3.57 11.64
CA PHE A 465 24.47 -2.87 12.73
C PHE A 465 25.03 -3.84 13.78
N VAL A 466 24.22 -4.79 14.27
CA VAL A 466 24.64 -5.85 15.21
C VAL A 466 25.83 -6.65 14.64
N ASN A 467 25.77 -7.02 13.37
CA ASN A 467 26.87 -7.71 12.69
C ASN A 467 28.17 -6.89 12.73
N LYS A 468 28.07 -5.59 12.51
CA LYS A 468 29.20 -4.66 12.55
C LYS A 468 29.80 -4.52 13.95
N ILE A 469 28.98 -4.43 15.00
CA ILE A 469 29.47 -4.12 16.36
C ILE A 469 29.82 -5.36 17.20
N GLU A 470 29.11 -6.48 17.06
CA GLU A 470 29.34 -7.70 17.87
C GLU A 470 30.22 -8.73 17.14
N GLY A 471 30.37 -8.59 15.82
CA GLY A 471 30.92 -9.62 14.95
C GLY A 471 30.06 -10.88 14.91
N ARG A 472 30.52 -11.92 14.19
CA ARG A 472 29.96 -13.28 14.22
C ARG A 472 28.53 -13.45 13.68
N LYS A 473 28.09 -12.60 12.75
CA LYS A 473 26.79 -12.73 12.05
C LYS A 473 25.57 -12.83 13.00
N GLN A 474 25.64 -12.26 14.20
CA GLN A 474 24.57 -12.34 15.21
C GLN A 474 23.28 -11.61 14.78
N GLY A 475 23.41 -10.63 13.89
CA GLY A 475 22.28 -9.88 13.34
C GLY A 475 21.64 -10.54 12.12
N GLU A 476 22.19 -11.65 11.60
CA GLU A 476 21.63 -12.37 10.44
C GLU A 476 20.17 -12.77 10.68
N LYS A 477 19.85 -13.25 11.88
CA LYS A 477 18.48 -13.62 12.23
C LYS A 477 17.49 -12.46 12.16
N TYR A 478 17.94 -11.23 12.42
CA TYR A 478 17.10 -10.03 12.29
C TYR A 478 16.92 -9.64 10.82
N ILE A 479 17.97 -9.76 9.99
CA ILE A 479 17.88 -9.57 8.54
C ILE A 479 16.89 -10.57 7.93
N GLN A 480 17.00 -11.85 8.32
CA GLN A 480 16.08 -12.90 7.86
C GLN A 480 14.66 -12.68 8.35
N LEU A 481 14.46 -12.20 9.59
CA LEU A 481 13.13 -11.81 10.06
C LEU A 481 12.57 -10.64 9.25
N GLY A 482 13.36 -9.60 8.98
CA GLY A 482 12.95 -8.47 8.14
C GLY A 482 12.53 -8.91 6.74
N LYS A 483 13.28 -9.84 6.13
CA LYS A 483 12.90 -10.47 4.86
C LYS A 483 11.60 -11.27 4.98
N PHE A 484 11.46 -12.09 6.02
CA PHE A 484 10.26 -12.91 6.24
C PHE A 484 8.99 -12.06 6.35
N LEU A 485 9.05 -10.94 7.08
CA LEU A 485 7.94 -10.00 7.20
C LEU A 485 7.52 -9.42 5.84
N LEU A 486 8.47 -9.22 4.92
CA LEU A 486 8.17 -8.83 3.53
C LEU A 486 7.57 -9.98 2.71
N ASP A 487 8.12 -11.19 2.83
CA ASP A 487 7.69 -12.36 2.05
C ASP A 487 6.27 -12.83 2.38
N CYS A 488 5.85 -12.72 3.64
CA CYS A 488 4.54 -13.20 4.08
C CYS A 488 3.40 -12.21 3.82
N ARG A 489 3.68 -11.05 3.21
CA ARG A 489 2.68 -10.03 2.82
C ARG A 489 1.94 -10.45 1.56
N LYS A 490 0.72 -10.94 1.75
CA LYS A 490 -0.19 -11.38 0.68
C LYS A 490 -1.65 -11.36 1.17
N ASP A 491 -2.58 -11.50 0.23
CA ASP A 491 -4.02 -11.65 0.48
C ASP A 491 -4.70 -10.49 1.24
N GLY A 492 -4.05 -9.33 1.31
CA GLY A 492 -4.60 -8.10 1.89
C GLY A 492 -4.91 -7.02 0.84
N HIS A 493 -4.63 -5.75 1.14
CA HIS A 493 -5.05 -4.62 0.29
C HIS A 493 -3.86 -3.93 -0.40
N SER A 494 -4.15 -3.15 -1.44
CA SER A 494 -3.16 -2.22 -1.99
C SER A 494 -2.78 -1.09 -1.01
N TYR A 495 -3.63 -0.79 -0.02
CA TYR A 495 -3.45 0.33 0.91
C TYR A 495 -2.23 0.13 1.81
N ASP A 496 -2.00 -1.12 2.23
CA ASP A 496 -0.88 -1.58 3.05
C ASP A 496 0.12 -2.44 2.26
N GLN A 497 0.03 -2.45 0.93
CA GLN A 497 0.94 -3.15 0.02
C GLN A 497 1.00 -4.67 0.29
N SER A 498 -0.15 -5.28 0.57
CA SER A 498 -0.26 -6.73 0.79
C SER A 498 -1.21 -7.44 -0.20
N HIS A 499 -1.66 -6.75 -1.25
CA HIS A 499 -2.48 -7.31 -2.33
C HIS A 499 -1.79 -8.42 -3.15
N VAL A 500 -0.46 -8.39 -3.26
CA VAL A 500 0.37 -9.43 -3.88
C VAL A 500 1.73 -9.49 -3.18
N PRO A 501 2.48 -10.62 -3.29
CA PRO A 501 3.84 -10.72 -2.75
C PRO A 501 4.72 -9.56 -3.22
N VAL A 502 5.62 -9.07 -2.36
CA VAL A 502 6.37 -7.83 -2.61
C VAL A 502 7.21 -7.86 -3.89
N ILE A 503 7.75 -9.02 -4.27
CA ILE A 503 8.53 -9.21 -5.51
C ILE A 503 7.67 -9.20 -6.79
N GLN A 504 6.35 -9.17 -6.64
CA GLN A 504 5.37 -9.11 -7.74
C GLN A 504 4.66 -7.75 -7.81
N GLN A 505 5.11 -6.76 -7.03
CA GLN A 505 4.59 -5.39 -7.07
C GLN A 505 5.41 -4.57 -8.07
N TYR A 506 4.72 -4.02 -9.08
CA TYR A 506 5.36 -3.25 -10.16
C TYR A 506 4.90 -1.79 -10.21
N GLU A 507 3.84 -1.45 -9.50
CA GLU A 507 3.28 -0.11 -9.44
C GLU A 507 3.19 0.38 -7.99
N ALA A 508 3.57 1.63 -7.75
CA ALA A 508 3.45 2.24 -6.44
C ALA A 508 1.98 2.58 -6.14
N LEU A 509 1.39 1.90 -5.15
CA LEU A 509 -0.03 1.97 -4.81
C LEU A 509 -0.24 2.15 -3.30
N GLY A 510 -1.40 2.69 -2.93
CA GLY A 510 -1.86 2.79 -1.55
C GLY A 510 -1.20 3.92 -0.77
N HIS A 511 -1.10 3.76 0.56
CA HIS A 511 -0.61 4.81 1.44
C HIS A 511 0.88 5.10 1.20
N ALA A 512 1.20 6.31 0.73
CA ALA A 512 2.54 6.72 0.31
C ALA A 512 3.66 6.41 1.33
N VAL A 513 3.43 6.63 2.63
CA VAL A 513 4.44 6.33 3.67
C VAL A 513 4.68 4.83 3.83
N ARG A 514 3.61 4.01 3.85
CA ARG A 514 3.71 2.55 3.96
C ARG A 514 4.47 1.99 2.77
N ALA A 515 4.10 2.44 1.58
CA ALA A 515 4.78 2.13 0.33
C ALA A 515 6.28 2.49 0.41
N SER A 516 6.63 3.73 0.77
CA SER A 516 8.03 4.15 0.83
C SER A 516 8.87 3.36 1.85
N TYR A 517 8.31 3.05 3.02
CA TYR A 517 9.00 2.23 4.04
C TYR A 517 9.17 0.78 3.58
N ASN A 518 8.16 0.22 2.88
CA ASN A 518 8.26 -1.09 2.25
C ASN A 518 9.37 -1.13 1.21
N TYR A 519 9.42 -0.13 0.32
CA TYR A 519 10.38 -0.10 -0.78
C TYR A 519 11.81 0.10 -0.26
N ALA A 520 11.97 0.91 0.78
CA ALA A 520 13.24 1.03 1.49
C ALA A 520 13.68 -0.31 2.13
N ALA A 521 12.76 -1.02 2.80
CA ALA A 521 13.04 -2.35 3.36
C ALA A 521 13.41 -3.38 2.27
N MET A 522 12.68 -3.39 1.15
CA MET A 522 12.96 -4.25 0.00
C MET A 522 14.33 -3.94 -0.61
N SER A 523 14.73 -2.67 -0.64
CA SER A 523 16.05 -2.23 -1.11
C SER A 523 17.15 -2.70 -0.18
N ASP A 524 16.94 -2.58 1.14
CA ASP A 524 17.83 -3.11 2.16
C ASP A 524 17.99 -4.64 2.05
N VAL A 525 16.89 -5.40 1.85
CA VAL A 525 16.96 -6.85 1.61
C VAL A 525 17.70 -7.17 0.31
N ALA A 526 17.37 -6.49 -0.79
CA ALA A 526 18.04 -6.68 -2.08
C ALA A 526 19.56 -6.48 -2.00
N MET A 527 20.01 -5.53 -1.16
CA MET A 527 21.43 -5.30 -0.89
C MET A 527 22.06 -6.42 -0.07
N GLU A 528 21.39 -6.92 0.97
CA GLU A 528 21.94 -7.97 1.84
C GLU A 528 21.94 -9.36 1.18
N THR A 529 20.94 -9.66 0.35
CA THR A 529 20.74 -11.01 -0.20
C THR A 529 21.18 -11.14 -1.66
N HIS A 530 21.40 -10.01 -2.36
CA HIS A 530 21.63 -9.96 -3.81
C HIS A 530 20.50 -10.63 -4.63
N ASP A 531 19.28 -10.65 -4.08
CA ASP A 531 18.11 -11.25 -4.74
C ASP A 531 17.61 -10.36 -5.90
N HIS A 532 17.76 -10.86 -7.13
CA HIS A 532 17.37 -10.13 -8.34
C HIS A 532 15.86 -9.86 -8.44
N ASP A 533 15.01 -10.66 -7.80
CA ASP A 533 13.56 -10.43 -7.85
C ASP A 533 13.16 -9.25 -6.96
N TYR A 534 13.81 -9.11 -5.79
CA TYR A 534 13.68 -7.89 -4.97
C TYR A 534 14.24 -6.66 -5.68
N GLN A 535 15.41 -6.78 -6.32
CA GLN A 535 15.99 -5.67 -7.08
C GLN A 535 15.06 -5.23 -8.21
N SER A 536 14.49 -6.19 -8.95
CA SER A 536 13.54 -5.93 -10.04
C SER A 536 12.28 -5.21 -9.54
N ALA A 537 11.70 -5.68 -8.43
CA ALA A 537 10.51 -5.06 -7.86
C ALA A 537 10.80 -3.63 -7.38
N VAL A 538 11.90 -3.40 -6.64
CA VAL A 538 12.30 -2.05 -6.20
C VAL A 538 12.52 -1.12 -7.39
N MET A 539 13.20 -1.58 -8.44
CA MET A 539 13.43 -0.77 -9.64
C MET A 539 12.12 -0.40 -10.35
N SER A 540 11.17 -1.34 -10.44
CA SER A 540 9.83 -1.07 -10.98
C SER A 540 9.06 -0.06 -10.15
N LEU A 541 9.08 -0.22 -8.82
CA LEU A 541 8.37 0.66 -7.90
C LEU A 541 8.97 2.07 -7.89
N TYR A 542 10.30 2.18 -8.00
CA TYR A 542 10.99 3.44 -8.17
C TYR A 542 10.61 4.13 -9.49
N ASP A 543 10.62 3.40 -10.61
CA ASP A 543 10.18 3.90 -11.92
C ASP A 543 8.73 4.40 -11.87
N SER A 544 7.84 3.60 -11.27
CA SER A 544 6.43 3.96 -11.08
C SER A 544 6.25 5.26 -10.29
N ILE A 545 7.03 5.47 -9.23
CA ILE A 545 7.02 6.73 -8.48
C ILE A 545 7.53 7.85 -9.37
N ILE A 546 8.78 7.78 -9.80
CA ILE A 546 9.49 8.93 -10.38
C ILE A 546 8.90 9.37 -11.72
N ASN A 547 8.45 8.43 -12.54
CA ASN A 547 7.99 8.74 -13.91
C ASN A 547 6.48 8.95 -14.02
N ARG A 548 5.68 8.58 -13.00
CA ARG A 548 4.21 8.64 -13.09
C ARG A 548 3.51 9.25 -11.87
N LYS A 549 4.12 9.22 -10.68
CA LYS A 549 3.46 9.55 -9.40
C LYS A 549 4.31 10.46 -8.49
N TYR A 550 5.14 11.30 -9.09
CA TYR A 550 6.03 12.22 -8.38
C TYR A 550 5.65 13.68 -8.66
N TYR A 551 5.33 14.42 -7.61
CA TYR A 551 5.05 15.85 -7.75
C TYR A 551 6.34 16.62 -8.04
N VAL A 552 6.23 17.77 -8.72
CA VAL A 552 7.37 18.66 -9.03
C VAL A 552 8.18 19.08 -7.78
N THR A 553 7.54 19.10 -6.61
CA THR A 553 8.16 19.42 -5.31
C THR A 553 8.90 18.25 -4.68
N GLY A 554 8.83 17.07 -5.29
CA GLY A 554 9.34 15.81 -4.77
C GLY A 554 8.41 15.08 -3.79
N GLY A 555 7.18 15.57 -3.64
CA GLY A 555 6.15 14.89 -2.86
C GLY A 555 5.61 13.64 -3.58
N ILE A 556 5.12 12.69 -2.78
CA ILE A 556 4.32 11.54 -3.20
C ILE A 556 3.04 11.51 -2.34
N GLY A 557 1.89 11.18 -2.93
CA GLY A 557 0.60 11.29 -2.25
C GLY A 557 -0.52 10.58 -2.98
#